data_AF-A0AAD2T7T3-F1
#
_entry.id   AF-A0AAD2T7T3-F1
#
_cell.length_a   1.000
_cell.length_b   1.000
_cell.length_c   1.000
_cell.angle_alpha   90.00
_cell.angle_beta   90.00
_cell.angle_gamma   90.00
#
_symmetry.space_group_name_H-M   'P 1'
#
loop_
_entity.id
_entity.type
_entity.pdbx_description
1 polymer ?
#
loop_
_entity_poly.entity_id
_entity_poly.type
_entity_poly.pdbx_seq_one_letter_code
_entity_poly.pdbx_strand_id
1 'polypeptide(L)'
;MSKVKKETIEAKGFAIQIYTEDFQNDYISLTDIARYKSHEPSDVIKNWMRRKDTIEFLGLWESLNNMNFNSVEFDRIKSEVLSCKHNLS
;
A
#
# COMPACT_ATOMS: atom_id res chain seq x y z
N MET A 1 -24.56 -5.47 8.57
CA MET A 1 -23.79 -4.84 7.48
C MET A 1 -23.27 -3.52 8.02
N SER A 2 -22.00 -3.48 8.39
CA SER A 2 -21.36 -2.27 8.91
C SER A 2 -21.42 -1.19 7.83
N LYS A 3 -21.93 0.01 8.18
CA LYS A 3 -22.01 1.13 7.24
C LYS A 3 -20.60 1.63 6.98
N VAL A 4 -20.09 1.39 5.78
CA VAL A 4 -18.83 2.01 5.33
C VAL A 4 -18.99 3.52 5.39
N LYS A 5 -18.26 4.15 6.31
CA LYS A 5 -18.22 5.60 6.44
C LYS A 5 -17.12 6.09 5.51
N LYS A 6 -17.48 7.01 4.60
CA LYS A 6 -16.53 7.64 3.68
C LYS A 6 -16.23 9.02 4.22
N GLU A 7 -15.03 9.21 4.71
CA GLU A 7 -14.52 10.52 5.11
C GLU A 7 -13.51 10.99 4.07
N THR A 8 -13.29 12.30 3.97
CA THR A 8 -12.35 12.88 3.00
C THR A 8 -11.44 13.83 3.74
N ILE A 9 -10.15 13.59 3.63
CA ILE A 9 -9.12 14.48 4.17
C ILE A 9 -8.47 15.24 3.03
N GLU A 10 -8.09 16.50 3.29
CA GLU A 10 -7.33 17.30 2.35
C GLU A 10 -5.83 17.23 2.70
N ALA A 11 -5.04 16.69 1.80
CA ALA A 11 -3.59 16.68 1.92
C ALA A 11 -3.00 17.43 0.73
N LYS A 12 -2.31 18.55 1.00
CA LYS A 12 -1.65 19.39 -0.03
C LYS A 12 -2.57 19.82 -1.19
N GLY A 13 -3.85 20.05 -0.91
CA GLY A 13 -4.86 20.45 -1.91
C GLY A 13 -5.51 19.30 -2.67
N PHE A 14 -5.27 18.04 -2.26
CA PHE A 14 -5.91 16.86 -2.84
C PHE A 14 -6.82 16.19 -1.82
N ALA A 15 -8.03 15.86 -2.25
CA ALA A 15 -8.99 15.08 -1.49
C ALA A 15 -8.58 13.59 -1.51
N ILE A 16 -8.27 13.05 -0.33
CA ILE A 16 -7.98 11.63 -0.12
C ILE A 16 -9.15 11.00 0.60
N GLN A 17 -9.72 9.95 0.03
CA GLN A 17 -10.82 9.21 0.66
C GLN A 17 -10.29 8.27 1.75
N ILE A 18 -10.93 8.34 2.90
CA ILE A 18 -10.77 7.39 4.01
C ILE A 18 -12.03 6.53 4.07
N TYR A 19 -11.82 5.22 4.07
CA TYR A 19 -12.89 4.24 4.26
C TYR A 19 -12.79 3.65 5.65
N THR A 20 -13.86 3.76 6.41
CA THR A 20 -13.98 3.15 7.73
C THR A 20 -15.03 2.04 7.64
N GLU A 21 -14.63 0.78 7.79
CA GLU A 21 -15.56 -0.35 7.69
C GLU A 21 -16.18 -0.73 9.04
N ASP A 22 -15.43 -0.60 10.13
CA ASP A 22 -15.80 -1.12 11.46
C ASP A 22 -15.51 -0.14 12.61
N PHE A 23 -15.26 1.14 12.30
CA PHE A 23 -14.83 2.18 13.26
C PHE A 23 -13.51 1.87 13.99
N GLN A 24 -12.78 0.84 13.55
CA GLN A 24 -11.48 0.47 14.12
C GLN A 24 -10.37 0.50 13.08
N ASN A 25 -10.68 0.20 11.83
CA ASN A 25 -9.74 0.17 10.73
C ASN A 25 -10.10 1.26 9.71
N ASP A 26 -9.24 2.28 9.64
CA ASP A 26 -9.31 3.33 8.64
C ASP A 26 -8.37 2.98 7.47
N TYR A 27 -8.94 2.90 6.27
CA TYR A 27 -8.21 2.60 5.05
C TYR A 27 -8.06 3.86 4.21
N ILE A 28 -6.84 4.12 3.73
CA ILE A 28 -6.55 5.24 2.86
C ILE A 28 -6.45 4.77 1.40
N SER A 29 -7.13 5.48 0.50
CA SER A 29 -7.11 5.16 -0.93
C SER A 29 -5.73 5.41 -1.58
N LEU A 30 -5.02 4.33 -1.91
CA LEU A 30 -3.75 4.38 -2.66
C LEU A 30 -3.90 5.06 -4.03
N THR A 31 -5.05 4.91 -4.69
CA THR A 31 -5.32 5.57 -5.98
C THR A 31 -5.40 7.08 -5.83
N ASP A 32 -6.00 7.58 -4.74
CA ASP A 32 -6.07 9.02 -4.49
C ASP A 32 -4.70 9.59 -4.13
N ILE A 33 -3.87 8.85 -3.38
CA ILE A 33 -2.47 9.24 -3.14
C ILE A 33 -1.67 9.22 -4.45
N ALA A 34 -1.88 8.23 -5.32
CA ALA A 34 -1.17 8.13 -6.59
C ALA A 34 -1.53 9.25 -7.57
N ARG A 35 -2.78 9.75 -7.53
CA ARG A 35 -3.24 10.91 -8.33
C ARG A 35 -2.46 12.19 -8.03
N TYR A 36 -1.89 12.33 -6.83
CA TYR A 36 -0.98 13.44 -6.51
C TYR A 36 0.29 13.41 -7.38
N LYS A 37 0.76 12.21 -7.75
CA LYS A 37 2.05 12.04 -8.42
C LYS A 37 1.93 11.98 -9.94
N SER A 38 0.80 11.52 -10.49
CA SER A 38 0.55 11.44 -11.93
C SER A 38 -0.94 11.35 -12.25
N HIS A 39 -1.33 11.77 -13.45
CA HIS A 39 -2.67 11.52 -14.03
C HIS A 39 -2.92 10.04 -14.35
N GLU A 40 -1.86 9.22 -14.41
CA GLU A 40 -1.90 7.76 -14.55
C GLU A 40 -1.54 7.09 -13.20
N PRO A 41 -2.47 7.03 -12.23
CA PRO A 41 -2.20 6.51 -10.89
C PRO A 41 -1.84 5.01 -10.89
N SER A 42 -2.32 4.26 -11.88
CA SER A 42 -2.05 2.83 -12.03
C SER A 42 -0.56 2.54 -12.20
N ASP A 43 0.15 3.32 -13.01
CA ASP A 43 1.57 3.13 -13.26
C ASP A 43 2.44 3.59 -12.08
N VAL A 44 2.00 4.61 -11.36
CA VAL A 44 2.63 5.03 -10.10
C VAL A 44 2.57 3.92 -9.07
N ILE A 45 1.39 3.32 -8.88
CA ILE A 45 1.20 2.21 -7.93
C ILE A 45 2.04 1.00 -8.34
N LYS A 46 2.04 0.62 -9.63
CA LYS A 46 2.90 -0.46 -10.14
C LYS A 46 4.37 -0.18 -9.84
N ASN A 47 4.83 1.06 -10.05
CA ASN A 47 6.21 1.45 -9.76
C ASN A 47 6.54 1.40 -8.26
N TRP A 48 5.61 1.79 -7.39
CA TRP A 48 5.79 1.63 -5.95
C TRP A 48 5.92 0.16 -5.56
N MET A 49 5.04 -0.71 -6.05
CA MET A 49 5.05 -2.15 -5.74
C MET A 49 6.26 -2.89 -6.34
N ARG A 50 6.92 -2.34 -7.36
CA ARG A 50 8.17 -2.91 -7.91
C ARG A 50 9.41 -2.53 -7.10
N ARG A 51 9.35 -1.48 -6.30
CA ARG A 51 10.50 -0.99 -5.54
C ARG A 51 10.66 -1.82 -4.26
N LYS A 52 11.83 -2.42 -4.11
CA LYS A 52 12.25 -3.11 -2.88
C LYS A 52 11.97 -2.27 -1.63
N ASP A 53 12.40 -1.01 -1.62
CA ASP A 53 12.26 -0.14 -0.44
C ASP A 53 10.79 0.04 -0.03
N THR A 54 9.87 0.13 -1.00
CA THR A 54 8.44 0.25 -0.72
C THR A 54 7.92 -1.04 -0.10
N ILE A 55 8.28 -2.18 -0.67
CA ILE A 55 7.84 -3.49 -0.17
C ILE A 55 8.39 -3.73 1.24
N GLU A 56 9.67 -3.43 1.48
CA GLU A 56 10.27 -3.54 2.83
C GLU A 56 9.60 -2.62 3.84
N PHE A 57 9.30 -1.38 3.45
CA PHE A 57 8.57 -0.45 4.30
C PHE A 57 7.17 -0.96 4.64
N LEU A 58 6.41 -1.43 3.65
CA LEU A 58 5.07 -1.99 3.85
C LEU A 58 5.11 -3.22 4.74
N GLY A 59 6.05 -4.14 4.54
CA GLY A 59 6.21 -5.32 5.39
C GLY A 59 6.54 -4.98 6.85
N LEU A 60 7.41 -4.00 7.07
CA LEU A 60 7.70 -3.52 8.42
C LEU A 60 6.46 -2.88 9.05
N TRP A 61 5.78 -2.00 8.32
CA TRP A 61 4.58 -1.33 8.80
C TRP A 61 3.48 -2.34 9.17
N GLU A 62 3.22 -3.31 8.30
CA GLU A 62 2.29 -4.40 8.52
C GLU A 62 2.67 -5.23 9.76
N SER A 63 3.95 -5.58 9.92
CA SER A 63 4.41 -6.35 11.09
C SER A 63 4.22 -5.61 12.42
N LEU A 64 4.24 -4.27 12.40
CA LEU A 64 4.08 -3.43 13.59
C LEU A 64 2.61 -3.15 13.92
N ASN A 65 1.75 -3.02 12.91
CA ASN A 65 0.37 -2.55 13.09
C ASN A 65 -0.67 -3.68 12.97
N ASN A 66 -0.35 -4.79 12.29
CA ASN A 66 -1.26 -5.90 12.06
C ASN A 66 -0.81 -7.15 12.84
N MET A 67 -1.49 -7.43 13.95
CA MET A 67 -1.18 -8.56 14.84
C MET A 67 -1.29 -9.94 14.15
N ASN A 68 -2.08 -10.03 13.07
CA ASN A 68 -2.31 -11.24 12.28
C ASN A 68 -1.47 -11.28 10.98
N PHE A 69 -0.41 -10.47 10.89
CA PHE A 69 0.39 -10.39 9.68
C PHE A 69 1.04 -11.73 9.30
N ASN A 70 0.81 -12.17 8.05
CA ASN A 70 1.40 -13.40 7.52
C ASN A 70 2.82 -13.14 6.99
N SER A 71 3.78 -13.10 7.93
CA SER A 71 5.21 -12.88 7.63
C SER A 71 5.80 -13.94 6.69
N VAL A 72 5.33 -15.19 6.78
CA VAL A 72 5.82 -16.31 5.96
C VAL A 72 5.49 -16.12 4.49
N GLU A 73 4.25 -15.73 4.19
CA GLU A 73 3.82 -15.45 2.81
C GLU A 73 4.46 -14.17 2.28
N PHE A 74 4.59 -13.16 3.13
CA PHE A 74 5.28 -11.92 2.79
C PHE A 74 6.76 -12.15 2.42
N ASP A 75 7.47 -13.03 3.13
CA ASP A 75 8.86 -13.37 2.81
C ASP A 75 9.02 -13.99 1.41
N ARG A 76 8.00 -14.71 0.91
CA ARG A 76 8.00 -15.22 -0.47
C ARG A 76 7.90 -14.08 -1.48
N ILE A 77 6.98 -13.14 -1.26
CA ILE A 77 6.84 -11.93 -2.09
C ILE A 77 8.14 -11.12 -2.08
N LYS A 78 8.74 -10.95 -0.90
CA LYS A 78 10.03 -10.27 -0.75
C LYS A 78 11.12 -10.99 -1.54
N SER A 79 11.20 -12.31 -1.45
CA SER A 79 12.17 -13.11 -2.20
C SER A 79 11.99 -12.97 -3.72
N GLU A 80 10.76 -12.97 -4.23
CA GLU A 80 10.47 -12.77 -5.66
C GLU A 80 10.91 -11.38 -6.15
N VAL A 81 10.58 -10.33 -5.39
CA VAL A 81 11.00 -8.94 -5.70
C VAL A 81 12.52 -8.77 -5.67
N LEU A 82 13.21 -9.54 -4.81
CA LEU A 82 14.68 -9.51 -4.67
C LEU A 82 15.43 -10.40 -5.67
N SER A 83 14.81 -11.51 -6.10
CA SER A 83 15.46 -12.55 -6.90
C SER A 83 15.56 -12.21 -8.39
N CYS A 84 14.80 -11.23 -8.91
CA CYS A 84 14.92 -10.76 -10.30
C CYS A 84 16.31 -10.20 -10.68
N LYS A 85 17.29 -10.14 -9.77
CA LYS A 85 18.68 -9.79 -10.09
C LYS A 85 19.59 -10.95 -10.50
N HIS A 86 19.12 -12.20 -10.51
CA HIS A 86 20.01 -13.36 -10.69
C HIS A 86 20.06 -13.99 -12.10
N ASN A 87 19.51 -13.34 -13.14
CA ASN A 87 19.50 -13.85 -14.53
C ASN A 87 20.09 -12.85 -15.55
N LEU A 88 21.15 -12.15 -15.19
CA LEU A 88 22.04 -11.45 -16.14
C LEU A 88 23.46 -11.95 -15.91
N SER A 89 23.76 -13.13 -16.43
CA SER A 89 25.12 -13.59 -16.72
C SER A 89 25.16 -14.27 -18.07
#